data_AF-A0A7C3CWZ7-F1
#
_entry.id   AF-A0A7C3CWZ7-F1
#
_cell.length_a   1.000
_cell.length_b   1.000
_cell.length_c   1.000
_cell.angle_alpha   90.00
_cell.angle_beta   90.00
_cell.angle_gamma   90.00
#
_symmetry.space_group_name_H-M   'P 1'
#
loop_
_entity.id
_entity.type
_entity.pdbx_description
1 polymer ?
#
loop_
_entity_poly.entity_id
_entity_poly.type
_entity_poly.pdbx_seq_one_letter_code
_entity_poly.pdbx_strand_id
1 'polypeptide(L)'
;PGAAAEAHAQGLRRLAMLVNAKAVKYLQRNLPGLREMSLIYTPLAPAETLQEDLLALILEQCCFTRGYAIRREEDFAAAMQQAKNLMPTANRVCQQAQRIFTAYQAARQQFQSVQERCSAASRKDIRAQFDALVYPGFLHHTPYQWLEEMPRYFRALTVRLEKLAAAPAGDEQKYQQLQPFLQEYARLKTAANTAQDNTQGNRELITLRWMLEEYRVSLFAQPMKTAVPVSPKRLEKQLARCR
;
A
#
# COMPACT_ATOMS: atom_id res chain seq x y z
N PRO A 1 6.63 17.69 -14.08
CA PRO A 1 6.25 16.53 -14.93
C PRO A 1 5.39 15.44 -14.24
N GLY A 2 5.32 15.39 -12.91
CA GLY A 2 4.56 14.36 -12.17
C GLY A 2 3.05 14.44 -12.36
N ALA A 3 2.48 15.65 -12.21
CA ALA A 3 1.04 15.88 -12.37
C ALA A 3 0.53 15.53 -13.78
N ALA A 4 1.33 15.81 -14.82
CA ALA A 4 0.97 15.47 -16.20
C ALA A 4 0.98 13.95 -16.45
N ALA A 5 1.94 13.23 -15.89
CA ALA A 5 2.01 11.77 -16.01
C ALA A 5 0.87 11.08 -15.24
N GLU A 6 0.53 11.61 -14.06
CA GLU A 6 -0.58 11.11 -13.25
C GLU A 6 -1.94 11.39 -13.90
N ALA A 7 -2.17 12.61 -14.40
CA ALA A 7 -3.37 12.95 -15.16
C ALA A 7 -3.50 12.08 -16.43
N HIS A 8 -2.39 11.81 -17.12
CA HIS A 8 -2.37 10.90 -18.27
C HIS A 8 -2.77 9.47 -17.87
N ALA A 9 -2.21 8.95 -16.77
CA ALA A 9 -2.58 7.63 -16.26
C ALA A 9 -4.07 7.56 -15.87
N GLN A 10 -4.59 8.59 -15.20
CA GLN A 10 -6.02 8.69 -14.88
C GLN A 10 -6.90 8.70 -16.14
N GLY A 11 -6.50 9.46 -17.17
CA GLY A 11 -7.18 9.50 -18.47
C GLY A 11 -7.22 8.13 -19.15
N LEU A 12 -6.08 7.42 -19.19
CA LEU A 12 -6.00 6.07 -19.75
C LEU A 12 -6.89 5.07 -19.00
N ARG A 13 -6.93 5.12 -17.67
CA ARG A 13 -7.83 4.27 -16.86
C ARG A 13 -9.29 4.57 -17.17
N ARG A 14 -9.66 5.85 -17.26
CA ARG A 14 -11.02 6.26 -17.58
C ARG A 14 -11.43 5.75 -18.96
N LEU A 15 -10.55 5.87 -19.96
CA LEU A 15 -10.76 5.31 -21.30
C LEU A 15 -10.92 3.79 -21.25
N ALA A 16 -10.07 3.07 -20.52
CA ALA A 16 -10.19 1.62 -20.38
C ALA A 16 -11.52 1.21 -19.72
N MET A 17 -12.01 1.96 -18.72
CA MET A 17 -13.33 1.73 -18.13
C MET A 17 -14.46 1.90 -19.14
N LEU A 18 -14.38 2.93 -20.00
CA LEU A 18 -15.39 3.19 -21.03
C LEU A 18 -15.42 2.09 -22.10
N VAL A 19 -14.24 1.67 -22.60
CA VAL A 19 -14.12 0.58 -23.57
C VAL A 19 -14.64 -0.74 -23.00
N ASN A 20 -14.41 -0.99 -21.70
CA ASN A 20 -14.82 -2.22 -21.02
C ASN A 20 -16.14 -2.07 -20.24
N ALA A 21 -16.99 -1.10 -20.57
CA ALA A 21 -18.13 -0.71 -19.73
C ALA A 21 -19.06 -1.88 -19.34
N LYS A 22 -19.33 -2.83 -20.25
CA LYS A 22 -20.16 -4.01 -19.96
C LYS A 22 -19.50 -4.93 -18.92
N ALA A 23 -18.19 -5.19 -19.06
CA ALA A 23 -17.44 -6.02 -18.13
C ALA A 23 -17.27 -5.33 -16.77
N VAL A 24 -17.00 -4.03 -16.76
CA VAL A 24 -16.90 -3.22 -15.53
C VAL A 24 -18.23 -3.22 -14.77
N LYS A 25 -19.36 -3.01 -15.45
CA LYS A 25 -20.71 -3.06 -14.84
C LYS A 25 -21.04 -4.44 -14.28
N TYR A 26 -20.58 -5.50 -14.93
CA TYR A 26 -20.72 -6.85 -14.40
C TYR A 26 -19.87 -7.04 -13.13
N LEU A 27 -18.59 -6.63 -13.16
CA LEU A 27 -17.70 -6.71 -12.00
C LEU A 27 -18.23 -5.94 -10.80
N GLN A 28 -18.72 -4.71 -10.98
CA GLN A 28 -19.34 -3.90 -9.92
C GLN A 28 -20.39 -4.67 -9.10
N ARG A 29 -21.10 -5.63 -9.72
CA ARG A 29 -22.12 -6.44 -9.05
C ARG A 29 -21.61 -7.77 -8.51
N ASN A 30 -20.44 -8.22 -8.95
CA ASN A 30 -19.94 -9.58 -8.76
C ASN A 30 -18.50 -9.64 -8.22
N LEU A 31 -17.99 -8.57 -7.58
CA LEU A 31 -16.66 -8.58 -6.95
C LEU A 31 -16.63 -9.58 -5.78
N PRO A 32 -15.78 -10.62 -5.83
CA PRO A 32 -15.72 -11.63 -4.75
C PRO A 32 -15.33 -11.04 -3.39
N GLY A 33 -16.13 -11.34 -2.38
CA GLY A 33 -15.90 -10.93 -0.98
C GLY A 33 -15.89 -9.41 -0.75
N LEU A 34 -16.47 -8.62 -1.66
CA LEU A 34 -16.60 -7.18 -1.49
C LEU A 34 -17.33 -6.84 -0.20
N ARG A 35 -18.41 -7.56 0.13
CA ARG A 35 -19.23 -7.30 1.32
C ARG A 35 -18.41 -7.36 2.61
N GLU A 36 -17.64 -8.43 2.80
CA GLU A 36 -16.81 -8.64 3.98
C GLU A 36 -15.71 -7.58 4.07
N MET A 37 -15.03 -7.28 2.95
CA MET A 37 -14.00 -6.25 2.92
C MET A 37 -14.59 -4.86 3.22
N SER A 38 -15.77 -4.54 2.67
CA SER A 38 -16.47 -3.29 2.92
C SER A 38 -16.76 -3.09 4.41
N LEU A 39 -17.22 -4.11 5.13
CA LEU A 39 -17.48 -4.01 6.58
C LEU A 39 -16.22 -3.61 7.38
N ILE A 40 -15.05 -4.08 6.96
CA ILE A 40 -13.77 -3.74 7.60
C ILE A 40 -13.33 -2.31 7.23
N TYR A 41 -13.65 -1.87 6.00
CA TYR A 41 -13.22 -0.62 5.42
C TYR A 41 -14.11 0.59 5.75
N THR A 42 -15.40 0.39 6.06
CA THR A 42 -16.37 1.46 6.37
C THR A 42 -15.89 2.53 7.36
N PRO A 43 -15.10 2.22 8.41
CA PRO A 43 -14.57 3.25 9.31
C PRO A 43 -13.61 4.25 8.64
N LEU A 44 -13.09 3.93 7.45
CA LEU A 44 -12.13 4.74 6.71
C LEU A 44 -12.80 5.53 5.57
N ALA A 45 -13.67 4.87 4.80
CA ALA A 45 -14.36 5.46 3.66
C ALA A 45 -15.59 4.62 3.27
N PRO A 46 -16.50 5.18 2.44
CA PRO A 46 -17.65 4.45 1.91
C PRO A 46 -17.25 3.19 1.14
N ALA A 47 -18.15 2.20 1.10
CA ALA A 47 -17.93 0.92 0.42
C ALA A 47 -17.71 1.10 -1.09
N GLU A 48 -18.32 2.13 -1.66
CA GLU A 48 -18.19 2.54 -3.06
C GLU A 48 -16.74 2.91 -3.39
N THR A 49 -16.05 3.59 -2.47
CA THR A 49 -14.62 3.93 -2.65
C THR A 49 -13.77 2.67 -2.76
N LEU A 50 -14.03 1.63 -1.96
CA LEU A 50 -13.32 0.36 -2.06
C LEU A 50 -13.62 -0.37 -3.37
N GLN A 51 -14.90 -0.35 -3.80
CA GLN A 51 -15.29 -0.95 -5.07
C GLN A 51 -14.58 -0.29 -6.25
N GLU A 52 -14.53 1.04 -6.28
CA GLU A 52 -13.82 1.81 -7.31
C GLU A 52 -12.31 1.51 -7.31
N ASP A 53 -11.71 1.43 -6.12
CA ASP A 53 -10.29 1.11 -5.93
C ASP A 53 -9.94 -0.29 -6.48
N LEU A 54 -10.78 -1.29 -6.18
CA LEU A 54 -10.65 -2.65 -6.71
C LEU A 54 -10.78 -2.68 -8.24
N LEU A 55 -11.76 -1.97 -8.80
CA LEU A 55 -11.96 -1.92 -10.25
C LEU A 55 -10.78 -1.25 -10.96
N ALA A 56 -10.28 -0.15 -10.41
CA ALA A 56 -9.11 0.54 -10.93
C ALA A 56 -7.88 -0.38 -10.95
N LEU A 57 -7.64 -1.10 -9.85
CA LEU A 57 -6.54 -2.06 -9.75
C LEU A 57 -6.70 -3.24 -10.71
N ILE A 58 -7.91 -3.79 -10.87
CA ILE A 58 -8.18 -4.89 -11.81
C ILE A 58 -7.89 -4.45 -13.25
N LEU A 59 -8.35 -3.26 -13.65
CA LEU A 59 -8.08 -2.73 -14.98
C LEU A 59 -6.60 -2.43 -15.19
N GLU A 60 -5.90 -1.92 -14.17
CA GLU A 60 -4.45 -1.73 -14.23
C GLU A 60 -3.71 -3.04 -14.47
N GLN A 61 -4.06 -4.09 -13.73
CA GLN A 61 -3.43 -5.40 -13.85
C GLN A 61 -3.81 -6.15 -15.13
N CYS A 62 -4.92 -5.80 -15.79
CA CYS A 62 -5.31 -6.36 -17.08
C CYS A 62 -4.71 -5.60 -18.27
N CYS A 63 -4.74 -4.27 -18.23
CA CYS A 63 -4.53 -3.43 -19.40
C CYS A 63 -3.16 -2.73 -19.39
N PHE A 64 -2.61 -2.44 -18.21
CA PHE A 64 -1.46 -1.54 -18.05
C PHE A 64 -0.27 -2.23 -17.37
N THR A 65 -0.07 -3.52 -17.65
CA THR A 65 1.04 -4.32 -17.09
C THR A 65 2.42 -3.79 -17.46
N ARG A 66 2.54 -3.07 -18.58
CA ARG A 66 3.76 -2.37 -19.03
C ARG A 66 3.80 -0.90 -18.59
N GLY A 67 2.89 -0.49 -17.71
CA GLY A 67 2.72 0.89 -17.25
C GLY A 67 1.90 1.76 -18.20
N TYR A 68 1.91 3.07 -17.92
CA TYR A 68 1.05 4.07 -18.56
C TYR A 68 1.73 4.84 -19.69
N ALA A 69 2.86 4.35 -20.20
CA ALA A 69 3.61 4.97 -21.31
C ALA A 69 2.95 4.71 -22.68
N ILE A 70 1.62 4.79 -22.74
CA ILE A 70 0.80 4.58 -23.95
C ILE A 70 0.45 5.95 -24.51
N ARG A 71 0.93 6.25 -25.73
CA ARG A 71 0.72 7.54 -26.41
C ARG A 71 0.04 7.43 -27.76
N ARG A 72 -0.01 6.23 -28.34
CA ARG A 72 -0.64 5.97 -29.65
C ARG A 72 -1.91 5.14 -29.46
N GLU A 73 -2.88 5.36 -30.34
CA GLU A 73 -4.15 4.62 -30.35
C GLU A 73 -3.93 3.12 -30.54
N GLU A 74 -3.01 2.73 -31.44
CA GLU A 74 -2.66 1.33 -31.70
C GLU A 74 -2.18 0.60 -30.43
N ASP A 75 -1.33 1.26 -29.64
CA ASP A 75 -0.79 0.72 -28.39
C ASP A 75 -1.90 0.56 -27.34
N PHE A 76 -2.84 1.51 -27.29
CA PHE A 76 -4.01 1.42 -26.42
C PHE A 76 -4.97 0.31 -26.85
N ALA A 77 -5.26 0.20 -28.14
CA ALA A 77 -6.10 -0.86 -28.68
C ALA A 77 -5.50 -2.25 -28.40
N ALA A 78 -4.19 -2.41 -28.57
CA ALA A 78 -3.47 -3.64 -28.23
C ALA A 78 -3.59 -3.99 -26.73
N ALA A 79 -3.44 -2.99 -25.84
CA ALA A 79 -3.66 -3.17 -24.41
C ALA A 79 -5.09 -3.63 -24.07
N MET A 80 -6.11 -3.06 -24.73
CA MET A 80 -7.50 -3.48 -24.54
C MET A 80 -7.78 -4.90 -25.06
N GLN A 81 -7.15 -5.30 -26.17
CA GLN A 81 -7.28 -6.65 -26.71
C GLN A 81 -6.67 -7.73 -25.79
N GLN A 82 -5.70 -7.38 -24.95
CA GLN A 82 -5.16 -8.30 -23.94
C GLN A 82 -6.14 -8.50 -22.77
N ALA A 83 -7.01 -7.53 -22.51
CA ALA A 83 -7.94 -7.51 -21.37
C ALA A 83 -9.31 -8.14 -21.65
N LYS A 84 -9.44 -9.02 -22.66
CA LYS A 84 -10.74 -9.60 -23.11
C LYS A 84 -11.55 -10.28 -22.00
N ASN A 85 -10.90 -10.79 -20.95
CA ASN A 85 -11.57 -11.36 -19.78
C ASN A 85 -10.97 -10.79 -18.48
N LEU A 86 -11.74 -9.95 -17.78
CA LEU A 86 -11.31 -9.33 -16.53
C LEU A 86 -11.48 -10.27 -15.31
N MET A 87 -12.31 -11.32 -15.40
CA MET A 87 -12.68 -12.14 -14.24
C MET A 87 -11.50 -12.88 -13.56
N PRO A 88 -10.55 -13.51 -14.28
CA PRO A 88 -9.41 -14.17 -13.64
C PRO A 88 -8.55 -13.18 -12.83
N THR A 89 -8.34 -11.98 -13.36
CA THR A 89 -7.62 -10.91 -12.64
C THR A 89 -8.44 -10.36 -11.48
N ALA A 90 -9.75 -10.19 -11.66
CA ALA A 90 -10.65 -9.80 -10.57
C ALA A 90 -10.58 -10.77 -9.39
N ASN A 91 -10.66 -12.07 -9.65
CA ASN A 91 -10.53 -13.09 -8.60
C ASN A 91 -9.19 -12.99 -7.86
N ARG A 92 -8.08 -12.84 -8.59
CA ARG A 92 -6.73 -12.69 -8.00
C ARG A 92 -6.60 -11.44 -7.15
N VAL A 93 -7.05 -10.29 -7.67
CA VAL A 93 -7.00 -9.00 -6.96
C VAL A 93 -7.89 -9.03 -5.71
N CYS A 94 -9.12 -9.53 -5.82
CA CYS A 94 -10.02 -9.64 -4.68
C CYS A 94 -9.49 -10.62 -3.63
N GLN A 95 -8.90 -11.75 -4.03
CA GLN A 95 -8.25 -12.67 -3.09
C GLN A 95 -7.08 -12.00 -2.36
N GLN A 96 -6.27 -11.21 -3.07
CA GLN A 96 -5.18 -10.46 -2.44
C GLN A 96 -5.74 -9.41 -1.46
N ALA A 97 -6.73 -8.62 -1.86
CA ALA A 97 -7.36 -7.63 -0.99
C ALA A 97 -7.98 -8.27 0.26
N GLN A 98 -8.65 -9.42 0.13
CA GLN A 98 -9.17 -10.18 1.27
C GLN A 98 -8.05 -10.58 2.23
N ARG A 99 -6.93 -11.11 1.74
CA ARG A 99 -5.77 -11.47 2.59
C ARG A 99 -5.21 -10.25 3.33
N ILE A 100 -5.20 -9.08 2.68
CA ILE A 100 -4.79 -7.82 3.32
C ILE A 100 -5.75 -7.46 4.44
N PHE A 101 -7.06 -7.41 4.17
CA PHE A 101 -8.07 -7.04 5.15
C PHE A 101 -8.15 -8.01 6.33
N THR A 102 -8.00 -9.32 6.10
CA THR A 102 -7.92 -10.32 7.16
C THR A 102 -6.73 -10.05 8.08
N ALA A 103 -5.53 -9.82 7.53
CA ALA A 103 -4.34 -9.54 8.32
C ALA A 103 -4.44 -8.18 9.05
N TYR A 104 -4.98 -7.16 8.38
CA TYR A 104 -5.25 -5.84 8.96
C TYR A 104 -6.22 -5.93 10.14
N GLN A 105 -7.33 -6.67 10.00
CA GLN A 105 -8.33 -6.84 11.05
C GLN A 105 -7.74 -7.56 12.26
N ALA A 106 -6.96 -8.63 12.05
CA ALA A 106 -6.28 -9.35 13.12
C ALA A 106 -5.30 -8.44 13.90
N ALA A 107 -4.46 -7.68 13.18
CA ALA A 107 -3.54 -6.73 13.81
C ALA A 107 -4.29 -5.61 14.57
N ARG A 108 -5.40 -5.12 14.02
CA ARG A 108 -6.23 -4.07 14.65
C ARG A 108 -6.90 -4.56 15.93
N GLN A 109 -7.46 -5.77 15.93
CA GLN A 109 -8.04 -6.40 17.13
C GLN A 109 -6.98 -6.60 18.22
N GLN A 110 -5.80 -7.11 17.84
CA GLN A 110 -4.69 -7.26 18.79
C GLN A 110 -4.28 -5.89 19.36
N PHE A 111 -4.14 -4.87 18.52
CA PHE A 111 -3.79 -3.52 18.98
C PHE A 111 -4.81 -2.96 19.96
N GLN A 112 -6.11 -3.12 19.69
CA GLN A 112 -7.16 -2.68 20.61
C GLN A 112 -7.05 -3.34 21.99
N SER A 113 -6.65 -4.62 22.04
CA SER A 113 -6.50 -5.34 23.30
C SER A 113 -5.27 -4.94 24.13
N VAL A 114 -4.22 -4.40 23.50
CA VAL A 114 -2.94 -4.09 24.17
C VAL A 114 -2.57 -2.61 24.18
N GLN A 115 -3.31 -1.73 23.50
CA GLN A 115 -2.93 -0.33 23.31
C GLN A 115 -2.74 0.44 24.63
N GLU A 116 -3.49 0.10 25.69
CA GLU A 116 -3.38 0.75 27.00
C GLU A 116 -2.06 0.42 27.72
N ARG A 117 -1.41 -0.70 27.36
CA ARG A 117 -0.10 -1.10 27.89
C ARG A 117 1.07 -0.52 27.09
N CYS A 118 0.79 0.08 25.93
CA CYS A 118 1.81 0.70 25.09
C CYS A 118 2.25 2.04 25.67
N SER A 119 3.54 2.37 25.54
CA SER A 119 3.97 3.76 25.71
C SER A 119 3.25 4.65 24.69
N ALA A 120 3.08 5.94 25.01
CA ALA A 120 2.43 6.88 24.12
C ALA A 120 3.16 6.97 22.76
N ALA A 121 4.49 6.82 22.77
CA ALA A 121 5.32 6.85 21.57
C ALA A 121 5.05 5.64 20.66
N SER A 122 5.07 4.42 21.20
CA SER A 122 4.76 3.20 20.44
C SER A 122 3.32 3.19 19.95
N ARG A 123 2.37 3.66 20.76
CA ARG A 123 0.95 3.77 20.38
C ARG A 123 0.77 4.70 19.17
N LYS A 124 1.43 5.87 19.18
CA LYS A 124 1.40 6.83 18.08
C LYS A 124 2.03 6.25 16.81
N ASP A 125 3.16 5.58 16.94
CA ASP A 125 3.86 4.94 15.82
C ASP A 125 3.03 3.82 15.17
N ILE A 126 2.42 2.95 15.97
CA ILE A 126 1.58 1.85 15.47
C ILE A 126 0.35 2.39 14.72
N ARG A 127 -0.31 3.43 15.26
CA ARG A 127 -1.42 4.10 14.56
C ARG A 127 -0.96 4.69 13.23
N ALA A 128 0.16 5.42 13.23
CA ALA A 128 0.73 5.96 12.01
C ALA A 128 1.10 4.88 10.98
N GLN A 129 1.53 3.69 11.42
CA GLN A 129 1.79 2.56 10.53
C GLN A 129 0.50 2.02 9.90
N PHE A 130 -0.59 1.86 10.68
CA PHE A 130 -1.90 1.49 10.14
C PHE A 130 -2.38 2.48 9.07
N ASP A 131 -2.37 3.78 9.41
CA ASP A 131 -2.82 4.85 8.51
C ASP A 131 -1.96 4.96 7.24
N ALA A 132 -0.68 4.58 7.34
CA ALA A 132 0.23 4.59 6.19
C ALA A 132 0.05 3.36 5.28
N LEU A 133 -0.48 2.24 5.76
CA LEU A 133 -0.65 1.00 5.01
C LEU A 133 -2.05 0.87 4.42
N VAL A 134 -3.09 1.28 5.15
CA VAL A 134 -4.49 1.22 4.72
C VAL A 134 -5.13 2.59 4.92
N TYR A 135 -5.45 3.23 3.81
CA TYR A 135 -6.08 4.54 3.72
C TYR A 135 -7.02 4.57 2.50
N PRO A 136 -7.89 5.59 2.35
CA PRO A 136 -8.75 5.68 1.19
C PRO A 136 -7.98 5.65 -0.14
N GLY A 137 -8.23 4.62 -0.96
CA GLY A 137 -7.56 4.44 -2.25
C GLY A 137 -6.21 3.70 -2.20
N PHE A 138 -5.87 3.03 -1.10
CA PHE A 138 -4.57 2.37 -0.96
C PHE A 138 -4.34 1.22 -1.96
N LEU A 139 -5.39 0.53 -2.44
CA LEU A 139 -5.22 -0.59 -3.39
C LEU A 139 -4.75 -0.07 -4.75
N HIS A 140 -5.19 1.12 -5.15
CA HIS A 140 -4.75 1.71 -6.40
C HIS A 140 -3.42 2.47 -6.28
N HIS A 141 -3.21 3.19 -5.18
CA HIS A 141 -2.00 4.03 -5.03
C HIS A 141 -0.75 3.26 -4.60
N THR A 142 -0.90 2.03 -4.11
CA THR A 142 0.22 1.18 -3.70
C THR A 142 0.71 0.37 -4.90
N PRO A 143 2.01 0.41 -5.26
CA PRO A 143 2.53 -0.45 -6.32
C PRO A 143 2.25 -1.92 -6.03
N TYR A 144 1.83 -2.68 -7.04
CA TYR A 144 1.29 -4.03 -6.87
C TYR A 144 2.20 -4.97 -6.07
N GLN A 145 3.52 -4.93 -6.32
CA GLN A 145 4.50 -5.74 -5.57
C GLN A 145 4.43 -5.52 -4.06
N TRP A 146 4.08 -4.31 -3.60
CA TRP A 146 3.95 -4.00 -2.17
C TRP A 146 2.57 -4.35 -1.63
N LEU A 147 1.53 -4.38 -2.47
CA LEU A 147 0.24 -4.97 -2.10
C LEU A 147 0.38 -6.44 -1.75
N GLU A 148 1.23 -7.18 -2.48
CA GLU A 148 1.52 -8.59 -2.19
C GLU A 148 2.16 -8.78 -0.81
N GLU A 149 2.95 -7.80 -0.36
CA GLU A 149 3.64 -7.79 0.93
C GLU A 149 2.80 -7.28 2.10
N MET A 150 1.70 -6.55 1.85
CA MET A 150 0.80 -6.01 2.90
C MET A 150 0.41 -7.04 3.97
N PRO A 151 -0.02 -8.28 3.63
CA PRO A 151 -0.35 -9.27 4.65
C PRO A 151 0.85 -9.68 5.50
N ARG A 152 2.08 -9.60 4.99
CA ARG A 152 3.31 -9.87 5.77
C ARG A 152 3.58 -8.73 6.74
N TYR A 153 3.42 -7.47 6.33
CA TYR A 153 3.60 -6.33 7.23
C TYR A 153 2.61 -6.34 8.40
N PHE A 154 1.33 -6.65 8.14
CA PHE A 154 0.35 -6.77 9.22
C PHE A 154 0.64 -7.96 10.15
N ARG A 155 1.09 -9.10 9.63
CA ARG A 155 1.54 -10.22 10.48
C ARG A 155 2.76 -9.83 11.34
N ALA A 156 3.72 -9.09 10.79
CA ALA A 156 4.85 -8.57 11.54
C ALA A 156 4.42 -7.57 12.63
N LEU A 157 3.40 -6.75 12.34
CA LEU A 157 2.79 -5.86 13.32
C LEU A 157 2.08 -6.65 14.44
N THR A 158 1.37 -7.73 14.12
CA THR A 158 0.80 -8.64 15.14
C THR A 158 1.89 -9.21 16.04
N VAL A 159 3.00 -9.70 15.49
CA VAL A 159 4.16 -10.20 16.26
C VAL A 159 4.75 -9.11 17.16
N ARG A 160 4.83 -7.86 16.67
CA ARG A 160 5.25 -6.72 17.48
C ARG A 160 4.31 -6.53 18.67
N LEU A 161 3.00 -6.52 18.44
CA LEU A 161 1.98 -6.29 19.46
C LEU A 161 1.97 -7.38 20.54
N GLU A 162 2.17 -8.64 20.15
CA GLU A 162 2.33 -9.77 21.08
C GLU A 162 3.54 -9.57 22.01
N LYS A 163 4.69 -9.24 21.45
CA LYS A 163 5.92 -9.00 22.24
C LYS A 163 5.82 -7.75 23.10
N LEU A 164 5.19 -6.69 22.58
CA LEU A 164 4.99 -5.43 23.28
C LEU A 164 4.16 -5.67 24.55
N ALA A 165 3.10 -6.49 24.47
CA ALA A 165 2.26 -6.81 25.62
C ALA A 165 3.04 -7.47 26.78
N ALA A 166 4.11 -8.20 26.48
CA ALA A 166 4.97 -8.85 27.46
C ALA A 166 6.16 -7.98 27.91
N ALA A 167 6.73 -7.17 27.01
CA ALA A 167 7.95 -6.39 27.27
C ALA A 167 7.92 -5.01 26.59
N PRO A 168 7.19 -4.01 27.15
CA PRO A 168 7.04 -2.68 26.55
C PRO A 168 8.36 -1.93 26.35
N ALA A 169 9.30 -2.02 27.30
CA ALA A 169 10.60 -1.33 27.22
C ALA A 169 11.44 -1.80 26.03
N GLY A 170 11.35 -3.09 25.66
CA GLY A 170 12.06 -3.63 24.50
C GLY A 170 11.49 -3.13 23.17
N ASP A 171 10.19 -2.82 23.10
CA ASP A 171 9.59 -2.18 21.93
C ASP A 171 10.11 -0.74 21.79
N GLU A 172 10.18 0.01 22.88
CA GLU A 172 10.60 1.41 22.88
C GLU A 172 12.06 1.58 22.44
N GLN A 173 12.97 0.71 22.91
CA GLN A 173 14.36 0.69 22.46
C GLN A 173 14.50 0.43 20.95
N LYS A 174 13.66 -0.43 20.38
CA LYS A 174 13.63 -0.69 18.93
C LYS A 174 13.02 0.47 18.17
N TYR A 175 11.95 1.07 18.71
CA TYR A 175 11.33 2.25 18.12
C TYR A 175 12.30 3.44 18.07
N GLN A 176 13.12 3.66 19.11
CA GLN A 176 14.17 4.69 19.11
C GLN A 176 15.18 4.52 17.96
N GLN A 177 15.46 3.30 17.51
CA GLN A 177 16.32 3.05 16.34
C GLN A 177 15.63 3.37 15.01
N LEU A 178 14.30 3.28 14.96
CA LEU A 178 13.49 3.54 13.77
C LEU A 178 13.13 5.03 13.62
N GLN A 179 12.89 5.70 14.75
CA GLN A 179 12.35 7.06 14.81
C GLN A 179 13.11 8.09 13.97
N PRO A 180 14.46 8.15 13.95
CA PRO A 180 15.18 9.13 13.12
C PRO A 180 14.88 8.99 11.62
N PHE A 181 14.74 7.75 11.15
CA PHE A 181 14.42 7.47 9.74
C PHE A 181 12.99 7.88 9.39
N LEU A 182 12.03 7.67 10.31
CA LEU A 182 10.64 8.10 10.11
C LEU A 182 10.52 9.63 10.06
N GLN A 183 11.24 10.34 10.93
CA GLN A 183 11.24 11.80 10.97
C GLN A 183 11.78 12.39 9.67
N GLU A 184 12.92 11.88 9.19
CA GLU A 184 13.50 12.36 7.94
C GLU A 184 12.63 12.00 6.73
N TYR A 185 12.03 10.80 6.70
CA TYR A 185 11.07 10.44 5.67
C TYR A 185 9.87 11.41 5.65
N ALA A 186 9.30 11.74 6.81
CA ALA A 186 8.20 12.68 6.90
C ALA A 186 8.59 14.08 6.38
N ARG A 187 9.79 14.57 6.73
CA ARG A 187 10.31 15.85 6.24
C ARG A 187 10.45 15.86 4.72
N LEU A 188 11.04 14.82 4.15
CA LEU A 188 11.23 14.67 2.71
C LEU A 188 9.89 14.55 1.96
N LYS A 189 8.93 13.79 2.53
CA LYS A 189 7.59 13.66 1.97
C LYS A 189 6.84 15.00 1.91
N THR A 190 6.90 15.80 2.96
CA THR A 190 6.29 17.13 2.97
C THR A 190 6.93 18.04 1.92
N ALA A 191 8.27 18.04 1.81
CA ALA A 191 8.97 18.84 0.80
C ALA A 191 8.63 18.41 -0.64
N ALA A 192 8.49 17.10 -0.87
CA ALA A 192 8.09 16.56 -2.17
C ALA A 192 6.66 16.97 -2.56
N ASN A 193 5.73 17.00 -1.61
CA ASN A 193 4.36 17.43 -1.88
C ASN A 193 4.26 18.92 -2.28
N THR A 194 5.21 19.74 -1.83
CA THR A 194 5.29 21.17 -2.20
C THR A 194 6.03 21.43 -3.51
N ALA A 195 6.89 20.52 -3.95
CA ALA A 195 7.70 20.67 -5.15
C ALA A 195 7.01 19.99 -6.35
N GLN A 196 6.48 20.77 -7.29
CA GLN A 196 5.66 20.24 -8.40
C GLN A 196 6.40 19.29 -9.37
N ASP A 197 7.75 19.19 -9.32
CA ASP A 197 8.52 18.66 -10.44
C ASP A 197 9.66 17.65 -10.14
N ASN A 198 9.79 17.09 -8.93
CA ASN A 198 10.88 16.14 -8.61
C ASN A 198 10.50 14.65 -8.83
N THR A 199 10.44 14.21 -10.09
CA THR A 199 10.02 12.84 -10.44
C THR A 199 10.99 11.75 -9.93
N GLN A 200 12.30 11.99 -9.95
CA GLN A 200 13.30 11.03 -9.46
C GLN A 200 13.29 10.94 -7.93
N GLY A 201 13.25 12.08 -7.24
CA GLY A 201 13.13 12.13 -5.77
C GLY A 201 11.87 11.41 -5.28
N ASN A 202 10.76 11.52 -6.01
CA ASN A 202 9.53 10.80 -5.70
C ASN A 202 9.70 9.27 -5.78
N ARG A 203 10.47 8.75 -6.76
CA ARG A 203 10.75 7.31 -6.88
C ARG A 203 11.61 6.81 -5.72
N GLU A 204 12.68 7.53 -5.39
CA GLU A 204 13.56 7.15 -4.26
C GLU A 204 12.82 7.24 -2.92
N LEU A 205 11.89 8.19 -2.78
CA LEU A 205 11.03 8.35 -1.60
C LEU A 205 10.03 7.19 -1.46
N ILE A 206 9.46 6.70 -2.57
CA ILE A 206 8.64 5.49 -2.58
C ILE A 206 9.48 4.29 -2.14
N THR A 207 10.69 4.12 -2.68
CA THR A 207 11.60 3.04 -2.25
C THR A 207 11.90 3.11 -0.76
N LEU A 208 12.22 4.30 -0.24
CA LEU A 208 12.47 4.52 1.18
C LEU A 208 11.25 4.16 2.04
N ARG A 209 10.05 4.57 1.63
CA ARG A 209 8.78 4.24 2.31
C ARG A 209 8.61 2.75 2.54
N TRP A 210 9.00 1.92 1.58
CA TRP A 210 8.90 0.46 1.70
C TRP A 210 10.07 -0.16 2.45
N MET A 211 11.28 0.39 2.31
CA MET A 211 12.42 0.00 3.15
C MET A 211 12.15 0.24 4.63
N LEU A 212 11.37 1.27 5.00
CA LEU A 212 10.94 1.49 6.38
C LEU A 212 10.05 0.35 6.91
N GLU A 213 9.13 -0.18 6.10
CA GLU A 213 8.31 -1.34 6.48
C GLU A 213 9.16 -2.61 6.61
N GLU A 214 10.12 -2.83 5.71
CA GLU A 214 11.08 -3.93 5.87
C GLU A 214 11.91 -3.78 7.14
N TYR A 215 12.31 -2.56 7.49
CA TYR A 215 13.09 -2.33 8.70
C TYR A 215 12.24 -2.60 9.95
N ARG A 216 10.94 -2.26 9.93
CA ARG A 216 10.00 -2.67 10.98
C ARG A 216 9.92 -4.20 11.11
N VAL A 217 9.82 -4.93 10.00
CA VAL A 217 9.84 -6.41 10.03
C VAL A 217 11.14 -6.91 10.67
N SER A 218 12.29 -6.36 10.27
CA SER A 218 13.59 -6.74 10.81
C SER A 218 13.74 -6.46 12.31
N LEU A 219 13.23 -5.33 12.81
CA LEU A 219 13.36 -4.94 14.22
C LEU A 219 12.41 -5.71 15.13
N PHE A 220 11.13 -5.80 14.74
CA PHE A 220 10.07 -6.26 15.63
C PHE A 220 9.73 -7.75 15.44
N ALA A 221 9.93 -8.30 14.23
CA ALA A 221 9.50 -9.63 13.85
C ALA A 221 10.63 -10.51 13.27
N GLN A 222 11.78 -10.57 13.97
CA GLN A 222 13.02 -11.25 13.54
C GLN A 222 12.91 -12.68 12.94
N PRO A 223 11.97 -13.57 13.32
CA PRO A 223 11.80 -14.85 12.61
C PRO A 223 11.29 -14.70 11.18
N MET A 224 10.71 -13.55 10.83
CA MET A 224 10.16 -13.25 9.51
C MET A 224 11.24 -12.69 8.59
N LYS A 225 11.27 -13.19 7.35
CA LYS A 225 12.17 -12.68 6.32
C LYS A 225 11.69 -11.32 5.79
N THR A 226 12.64 -10.48 5.42
CA THR A 226 12.37 -9.23 4.68
C THR A 226 12.34 -9.51 3.17
N ALA A 227 11.52 -8.78 2.42
CA ALA A 227 11.41 -8.94 0.97
C ALA A 227 12.63 -8.34 0.24
N VAL A 228 13.18 -7.26 0.81
CA VAL A 228 14.47 -6.69 0.39
C VAL A 228 15.42 -6.62 1.59
N PRO A 229 16.73 -6.76 1.40
CA PRO A 229 17.64 -6.69 2.52
C PRO A 229 17.80 -5.24 3.01
N VAL A 230 17.62 -5.03 4.31
CA VAL A 230 17.54 -3.72 4.97
C VAL A 230 18.42 -3.67 6.20
N SER A 231 18.98 -2.49 6.49
CA SER A 231 19.75 -2.18 7.71
C SER A 231 19.81 -0.66 7.89
N PRO A 232 20.20 -0.14 9.07
CA PRO A 232 20.40 1.30 9.27
C PRO A 232 21.28 1.94 8.18
N LYS A 233 22.43 1.34 7.89
CA LYS A 233 23.36 1.81 6.83
C LYS A 233 22.71 1.86 5.44
N ARG A 234 21.81 0.91 5.13
CA ARG A 234 21.08 0.90 3.85
C ARG A 234 20.01 1.98 3.81
N LEU A 235 19.32 2.23 4.93
CA LEU A 235 18.36 3.33 5.05
C LEU A 235 19.05 4.69 4.92
N GLU A 236 20.19 4.89 5.57
CA GLU A 236 21.01 6.10 5.43
C GLU A 236 21.41 6.36 3.98
N LYS A 237 21.88 5.32 3.28
CA LYS A 237 22.22 5.41 1.86
C LYS A 237 21.01 5.75 1.00
N GLN A 238 19.84 5.16 1.30
CA GLN A 238 18.61 5.45 0.57
C GLN A 238 18.12 6.87 0.83
N LEU A 239 18.20 7.34 2.08
CA LEU A 239 17.89 8.73 2.45
C LEU A 239 18.75 9.74 1.70
N ALA A 240 20.04 9.46 1.53
CA ALA A 240 20.92 10.32 0.76
C ALA A 240 20.53 10.41 -0.72
N ARG A 241 19.85 9.40 -1.28
CA ARG A 241 19.32 9.43 -2.67
C ARG A 241 18.00 10.20 -2.79
N CYS A 242 17.27 10.35 -1.69
CA CYS A 242 16.01 11.11 -1.65
C CYS A 242 16.22 12.62 -1.55
N ARG A 243 17.43 13.06 -1.19
CA ARG A 243 17.82 14.48 -1.09
C ARG A 243 18.33 14.95 -2.44
#